data_AF-F3UE54-F1
#
_entry.id   AF-F3UE54-F1
#
_cell.length_a   1.000
_cell.length_b   1.000
_cell.length_c   1.000
_cell.angle_alpha   90.00
_cell.angle_beta   90.00
_cell.angle_gamma   90.00
#
_symmetry.space_group_name_H-M   'P 1'
#
loop_
_entity.id
_entity.type
_entity.pdbx_description
1 polymer ?
#
loop_
_entity_poly.entity_id
_entity_poly.type
_entity_poly.pdbx_seq_one_letter_code
_entity_poly.pdbx_strand_id
1 'polypeptide(L)' 'MLLDDVMSELDNNRQLKLLETISQDIQTFITTTTLEHLKNLPQDIKIFTIQQGQIMSQS' A
#
# COMPACT_ATOMS: atom_id res chain seq x y z
N MET A 1 0.04 -11.36 -4.00
CA MET A 1 1.44 -10.94 -3.75
C MET A 1 1.50 -10.21 -2.40
N LEU A 2 2.57 -10.41 -1.61
CA LEU A 2 2.81 -9.65 -0.38
C LEU A 2 4.12 -8.88 -0.56
N LEU A 3 4.03 -7.55 -0.52
CA LEU A 3 5.18 -6.65 -0.57
C LEU A 3 5.44 -6.15 0.85
N ASP A 4 6.46 -6.69 1.50
CA ASP A 4 6.84 -6.30 2.86
C ASP A 4 7.98 -5.29 2.84
N ASP A 5 7.79 -4.14 3.50
CA ASP A 5 8.72 -3.01 3.67
C ASP A 5 9.31 -2.39 2.37
N VAL A 6 8.92 -2.89 1.20
CA VAL A 6 9.45 -2.44 -0.10
C VAL A 6 9.13 -0.97 -0.37
N MET A 7 8.07 -0.41 0.24
CA MET A 7 7.72 0.99 0.03
C MET A 7 8.68 1.95 0.72
N SER A 8 9.26 1.59 1.87
CA SER A 8 10.17 2.48 2.59
C SER A 8 11.54 2.60 1.91
N GLU A 9 11.90 1.62 1.09
CA GLU A 9 13.17 1.57 0.33
C GLU A 9 13.10 2.22 -1.06
N LEU A 10 11.91 2.57 -1.54
CA LEU A 10 11.69 3.09 -2.88
C LEU A 10 11.51 4.61 -2.89
N ASP A 11 12.12 5.27 -3.87
CA ASP A 11 11.78 6.65 -4.20
C ASP A 11 10.35 6.76 -4.77
N ASN A 12 9.81 7.97 -4.77
CA ASN A 12 8.43 8.25 -5.18
C ASN A 12 8.08 7.74 -6.59
N ASN A 13 9.03 7.83 -7.54
CA ASN A 13 8.80 7.40 -8.91
C ASN A 13 8.69 5.88 -9.01
N ARG A 14 9.55 5.15 -8.27
CA ARG A 14 9.53 3.70 -8.23
C ARG A 14 8.32 3.16 -7.48
N GLN A 15 7.87 3.85 -6.43
CA GLN A 15 6.62 3.52 -5.73
C GLN A 15 5.41 3.62 -6.67
N LEU A 16 5.27 4.72 -7.43
CA LEU A 16 4.21 4.88 -8.42
C LEU A 16 4.25 3.79 -9.50
N LYS A 17 5.43 3.49 -10.04
CA LYS A 17 5.62 2.42 -11.03
C LYS A 17 5.18 1.05 -10.50
N LEU A 18 5.51 0.76 -9.24
CA LEU A 18 5.10 -0.48 -8.58
C LEU A 18 3.57 -0.55 -8.49
N LEU A 19 2.91 0.54 -8.10
CA LEU A 19 1.45 0.63 -8.00
C LEU A 19 0.76 0.46 -9.36
N GLU A 20 1.30 1.07 -10.43
CA GLU A 20 0.81 0.88 -11.80
C GLU A 20 0.96 -0.58 -12.29
N THR A 21 1.97 -1.29 -11.79
CA THR A 21 2.26 -2.67 -12.18
C THR A 21 1.40 -3.68 -11.43
N ILE A 22 0.84 -3.30 -10.27
CA ILE A 22 -0.15 -4.10 -9.53
C ILE A 22 -1.43 -4.14 -10.38
N SER A 23 -1.44 -5.08 -11.32
CA SER A 23 -2.51 -5.30 -12.28
C SER A 23 -3.78 -5.80 -11.56
N GLN A 24 -4.95 -5.52 -12.15
CA GLN A 24 -6.25 -5.85 -11.54
C GLN A 24 -6.49 -7.35 -11.29
N ASP A 25 -5.71 -8.23 -11.92
CA ASP A 25 -5.89 -9.69 -11.81
C ASP A 25 -5.16 -10.34 -10.63
N ILE A 26 -4.41 -9.56 -9.83
CA ILE A 26 -3.62 -10.09 -8.70
C ILE A 26 -3.98 -9.37 -7.40
N GLN A 27 -4.54 -10.13 -6.44
CA GLN A 27 -4.72 -9.63 -5.08
C GLN A 27 -3.35 -9.33 -4.44
N THR A 28 -3.16 -8.08 -4.04
CA THR A 28 -1.90 -7.59 -3.50
C THR A 28 -2.11 -6.89 -2.17
N PHE A 29 -1.28 -7.26 -1.18
CA PHE A 29 -1.21 -6.61 0.12
C PHE A 29 0.12 -5.86 0.22
N ILE A 30 0.06 -4.63 0.69
CA ILE A 30 1.22 -3.73 0.82
C ILE A 30 1.25 -3.25 2.28
N THR A 31 2.39 -3.41 2.94
CA THR A 31 2.66 -2.80 4.24
C THR A 31 3.50 -1.53 4.03
N THR A 32 3.13 -0.44 4.71
CA THR A 32 3.87 0.82 4.67
C THR A 32 3.71 1.57 5.99
N THR A 33 4.71 2.35 6.36
CA THR A 33 4.67 3.24 7.53
C THR A 33 4.04 4.60 7.21
N THR A 34 3.87 4.94 5.93
CA THR A 34 3.28 6.21 5.49
C THR A 34 2.36 6.04 4.28
N LEU A 35 1.26 6.80 4.27
CA LEU A 35 0.31 6.89 3.16
C LEU A 35 0.55 8.11 2.27
N GLU A 36 1.50 8.99 2.59
CA GLU A 36 1.69 10.28 1.89
C GLU A 36 1.98 10.12 0.39
N HIS A 37 2.61 9.01 0.03
CA HIS A 37 3.04 8.67 -1.31
C HIS A 37 1.98 7.90 -2.11
N LEU A 38 0.90 7.49 -1.42
CA LEU A 38 -0.18 6.67 -1.92
C LEU A 38 -1.43 7.50 -2.27
N LYS A 39 -1.29 8.82 -2.46
CA LYS A 39 -2.42 9.73 -2.75
C LYS A 39 -3.10 9.48 -4.09
N ASN A 40 -2.41 8.83 -5.03
CA ASN A 40 -2.93 8.54 -6.38
C ASN A 40 -3.36 7.07 -6.52
N LEU A 41 -3.62 6.40 -5.41
CA LEU A 41 -4.06 5.02 -5.41
C LEU A 41 -5.43 4.85 -6.10
N PRO A 42 -5.67 3.72 -6.80
CA PRO A 42 -6.99 3.39 -7.33
C PRO A 42 -8.08 3.45 -6.24
N GLN A 43 -9.30 3.84 -6.63
CA GLN A 43 -10.42 4.01 -5.71
C GLN A 43 -10.83 2.73 -4.96
N ASP A 44 -10.52 1.55 -5.50
CA ASP A 44 -10.95 0.26 -4.95
C ASP A 44 -10.04 -0.31 -3.86
N ILE A 45 -9.21 0.52 -3.24
CA ILE A 45 -8.25 0.08 -2.22
C ILE A 45 -8.84 0.16 -0.82
N LYS A 46 -8.65 -0.92 -0.06
CA LYS A 46 -8.95 -0.98 1.37
C LYS A 46 -7.70 -0.68 2.17
N ILE A 47 -7.80 0.29 3.08
CA ILE A 47 -6.69 0.69 3.96
C ILE A 47 -6.94 0.10 5.34
N PHE A 48 -5.93 -0.53 5.93
CA PHE A 48 -6.01 -1.06 7.29
C PHE A 48 -4.91 -0.42 8.13
N THR A 49 -5.31 0.38 9.13
CA THR A 49 -4.36 1.00 10.06
C THR A 49 -4.07 0.05 11.20
N ILE A 50 -2.80 -0.24 11.45
CA ILE A 50 -2.36 -1.11 12.54
C ILE A 50 -1.83 -0.25 13.69
N GLN A 51 -2.33 -0.50 14.91
CA GLN A 51 -1.84 0.13 16.13
C GLN A 51 -1.73 -0.93 17.24
N GLN A 52 -0.57 -1.01 17.89
CA GLN A 52 -0.31 -1.96 18.98
C GLN A 52 -0.68 -3.43 18.64
N GLY A 53 -0.41 -3.85 17.39
CA GLY A 53 -0.70 -5.20 16.92
C GLY A 53 -2.18 -5.47 16.59
N GLN A 54 -3.03 -4.44 16.58
CA GLN A 54 -4.45 -4.56 16.25
C GLN A 54 -4.82 -3.71 15.04
N ILE A 55 -5.75 -4.21 14.22
CA ILE A 55 -6.36 -3.44 13.14
C ILE A 55 -7.35 -2.45 13.77
N MET A 56 -7.09 -1.17 13.59
CA MET A 56 -8.03 -0.12 13.95
C MET A 56 -9.19 -0.18 12.94
N SER A 57 -10.38 -0.55 13.42
CA SER A 57 -11.57 -0.70 12.56
C SER A 57 -11.83 0.58 11.77
N GLN A 58 -11.96 0.46 10.45
CA GLN A 58 -12.49 1.52 9.61
C GLN A 58 -14.01 1.58 9.82
N SER A 59 -14.51 2.74 10.23
CA SER A 59 -15.95 3.07 10.23
C SER A 59 -16.42 3.39 8.81
#